data_AF-A0A2M6YCZ5-F1
#
_entry.id   AF-A0A2M6YCZ5-F1
#
_cell.length_a   1.000
_cell.length_b   1.000
_cell.length_c   1.000
_cell.angle_alpha   90.00
_cell.angle_beta   90.00
_cell.angle_gamma   90.00
#
_symmetry.space_group_name_H-M   'P 1'
#
loop_
_entity.id
_entity.type
_entity.pdbx_description
1 polymer ?
#
loop_
_entity_poly.entity_id
_entity_poly.type
_entity_poly.pdbx_seq_one_letter_code
_entity_poly.pdbx_strand_id
1 'polypeptide(L)'
;MEGNLVRKNVPIGEAAGFLGVSVDTVRRWNEKGVLSSTRPDGKNRYFSVEDLEKVKFSQPLTISEAAQRLEISEATLRRLEEKGLITPDRDHDNNRIYTLKCLENFIRSDYFLRRKEIEDKILSAPENKKTNNNDYQNDVKSLRKQHRIISAELQKHNDWLDKLIRFRKSFYTALTVAGFSFLILTTIFTLLFITYPEKTGHWFGLYSIKAVAKTTDNFPSNETGEVLGASYVAPDVASSNILGKIFQPIGGLSLEITKRVSPNSYNRVVGEQPIADVNDILGV
;
A
#
# COMPACT_ATOMS: atom_id res chain seq x y z
N MET A 1 -46.10 32.08 5.46
CA MET A 1 -45.12 33.20 5.52
C MET A 1 -43.86 32.73 4.84
N GLU A 2 -43.82 32.79 3.50
CA GLU A 2 -42.59 32.57 2.74
C GLU A 2 -41.75 33.83 2.89
N GLY A 3 -40.80 33.77 3.82
CA GLY A 3 -39.85 34.84 4.06
C GLY A 3 -39.06 35.08 2.78
N ASN A 4 -39.00 36.35 2.39
CA ASN A 4 -38.20 36.89 1.30
C ASN A 4 -36.73 36.50 1.52
N LEU A 5 -36.32 35.33 0.99
CA LEU A 5 -34.93 34.92 0.93
C LEU A 5 -34.25 35.92 0.00
N VAL A 6 -33.69 36.97 0.61
CA VAL A 6 -32.75 37.87 -0.05
C VAL A 6 -31.71 36.96 -0.70
N ARG A 7 -31.73 36.87 -2.03
CA ARG A 7 -30.81 36.07 -2.83
C ARG A 7 -29.40 36.53 -2.52
N LYS A 8 -28.79 35.90 -1.51
CA LYS A 8 -27.51 36.31 -1.00
C LYS A 8 -26.49 35.77 -1.99
N ASN A 9 -25.96 36.67 -2.81
CA ASN A 9 -24.86 36.37 -3.70
C ASN A 9 -23.56 36.48 -2.91
N VAL A 10 -22.81 35.39 -2.82
CA VAL A 10 -21.53 35.33 -2.09
C VAL A 10 -20.35 35.34 -3.06
N PRO A 11 -19.24 36.03 -2.73
CA PRO A 11 -18.06 36.03 -3.58
C PRO A 11 -17.43 34.62 -3.65
N ILE A 12 -16.64 34.36 -4.69
CA ILE A 12 -16.06 33.04 -4.94
C ILE A 12 -15.27 32.43 -3.77
N GLY A 13 -14.61 33.27 -2.96
CA GLY A 13 -13.86 32.82 -1.78
C GLY A 13 -14.78 32.25 -0.69
N GLU A 14 -15.90 32.93 -0.40
CA GLU A 14 -16.91 32.46 0.54
C GLU A 14 -17.64 31.23 0.01
N ALA A 15 -17.94 31.19 -1.29
CA ALA A 15 -18.54 30.03 -1.94
C ALA A 15 -17.65 28.77 -1.81
N ALA A 16 -16.34 28.93 -2.02
CA ALA A 16 -15.37 27.85 -1.86
C ALA A 16 -15.32 27.33 -0.41
N GLY A 17 -15.30 28.25 0.56
CA GLY A 17 -15.39 27.91 1.98
C GLY A 17 -16.69 27.19 2.35
N PHE A 18 -17.83 27.64 1.82
CA PHE A 18 -19.13 27.03 2.06
C PHE A 18 -19.23 25.59 1.54
N LEU A 19 -18.63 25.34 0.38
CA LEU A 19 -18.58 24.02 -0.26
C LEU A 19 -17.46 23.12 0.27
N GLY A 20 -16.48 23.67 1.00
CA GLY A 20 -15.32 22.91 1.48
C GLY A 20 -14.33 22.52 0.36
N VAL A 21 -14.30 23.25 -0.75
CA VAL A 21 -13.42 22.98 -1.90
C VAL A 21 -12.50 24.17 -2.21
N SER A 22 -11.49 23.98 -3.06
CA SER A 22 -10.62 25.07 -3.48
C SER A 22 -11.35 26.05 -4.41
N VAL A 23 -10.92 27.33 -4.41
CA VAL A 23 -11.45 28.37 -5.31
C VAL A 23 -11.37 27.95 -6.79
N ASP A 24 -10.29 27.27 -7.19
CA ASP A 24 -10.14 26.80 -8.57
C ASP A 24 -11.12 25.69 -8.93
N THR A 25 -11.55 24.88 -7.96
CA THR A 25 -12.60 23.88 -8.17
C THR A 25 -13.94 24.56 -8.46
N VAL A 26 -14.29 25.60 -7.69
CA VAL A 26 -15.50 26.41 -7.95
C VAL A 26 -15.44 27.08 -9.32
N ARG A 27 -14.27 27.58 -9.74
CA ARG A 27 -14.08 28.14 -11.10
C ARG A 27 -14.34 27.10 -12.18
N ARG A 28 -13.74 25.90 -12.06
CA ARG A 28 -13.94 24.80 -12.99
C ARG A 28 -15.40 24.36 -13.06
N TRP A 29 -16.10 24.32 -11.92
CA TRP A 29 -17.53 23.99 -11.89
C TRP A 29 -18.39 25.06 -12.58
N ASN A 30 -18.03 26.33 -12.42
CA ASN A 30 -18.68 27.42 -13.14
C ASN A 30 -18.44 27.34 -14.67
N GLU A 31 -17.23 27.00 -15.09
CA GLU A 31 -16.90 26.80 -16.52
C GLU A 31 -17.62 25.59 -17.12
N LYS A 32 -17.83 24.53 -16.33
CA LYS A 32 -18.61 23.34 -16.72
C LYS A 32 -20.12 23.55 -16.66
N GLY A 33 -20.60 24.69 -16.16
CA GLY A 33 -22.04 24.98 -15.98
C GLY A 33 -22.70 24.25 -14.81
N VAL A 34 -21.93 23.65 -13.90
CA VAL A 34 -22.45 23.03 -12.66
C VAL A 34 -22.90 24.10 -11.67
N LEU A 35 -22.19 25.24 -11.65
CA LEU A 35 -22.55 26.43 -10.88
C LEU A 35 -22.73 27.61 -11.81
N SER A 36 -23.69 28.50 -11.54
CA SER A 36 -23.87 29.73 -12.28
C SER A 36 -23.36 30.93 -11.48
N SER A 37 -22.42 31.69 -12.06
CA SER A 37 -21.93 32.95 -11.49
C SER A 37 -22.52 34.18 -12.15
N THR A 38 -22.78 35.22 -11.38
CA THR A 38 -23.09 36.58 -11.87
C THR A 38 -21.90 37.51 -11.63
N ARG A 39 -21.72 38.52 -12.49
CA ARG A 39 -20.65 39.52 -12.38
C ARG A 39 -21.23 40.94 -12.38
N PRO A 40 -21.67 41.46 -11.23
CA PRO A 40 -22.21 42.82 -11.14
C PRO A 40 -21.18 43.88 -11.57
N ASP A 41 -19.93 43.73 -11.12
CA ASP A 41 -18.84 44.69 -11.36
C ASP A 41 -17.96 44.33 -12.58
N GLY A 42 -18.33 43.29 -13.35
CA GLY A 42 -17.53 42.73 -14.45
C GLY A 42 -16.26 41.96 -14.03
N LYS A 43 -15.72 42.24 -12.84
CA LYS A 43 -14.47 41.64 -12.33
C LYS A 43 -14.69 40.42 -11.43
N ASN A 44 -15.52 40.56 -10.40
CA ASN A 44 -15.73 39.54 -9.37
C ASN A 44 -16.90 38.61 -9.73
N ARG A 45 -16.73 37.31 -9.46
CA ARG A 45 -17.78 36.29 -9.62
C ARG A 45 -18.51 36.11 -8.29
N TYR A 46 -19.83 36.22 -8.33
CA TYR A 46 -20.70 35.94 -7.20
C TYR A 46 -21.63 34.77 -7.50
N PHE A 47 -21.90 33.96 -6.49
CA PHE A 47 -22.70 32.74 -6.57
C PHE A 47 -23.92 32.86 -5.65
N SER A 48 -25.09 32.44 -6.12
CA SER A 48 -26.29 32.35 -5.29
C SER A 48 -26.12 31.20 -4.29
N VAL A 49 -26.46 31.46 -3.02
CA VAL A 49 -26.40 30.43 -1.96
C VAL A 49 -27.31 29.25 -2.29
N GLU A 50 -28.47 29.48 -2.91
CA GLU A 50 -29.40 28.42 -3.30
C GLU A 50 -28.77 27.43 -4.30
N ASP A 51 -28.00 27.92 -5.26
CA ASP A 51 -27.29 27.06 -6.21
C ASP A 51 -26.11 26.32 -5.55
N LEU A 52 -25.41 26.98 -4.61
CA LEU A 52 -24.36 26.33 -3.81
C LEU A 52 -24.94 25.19 -2.95
N GLU A 53 -26.11 25.38 -2.36
CA GLU A 53 -26.81 24.35 -1.59
C GLU A 53 -27.18 23.16 -2.47
N LYS A 54 -27.79 23.38 -3.64
CA LYS A 54 -28.10 22.30 -4.59
C LYS A 54 -26.86 21.47 -4.95
N VAL A 55 -25.73 22.13 -5.19
CA VAL A 55 -24.48 21.44 -5.52
C VAL A 55 -23.90 20.71 -4.30
N LYS A 56 -24.00 21.30 -3.10
CA LYS A 56 -23.56 20.65 -1.87
C LYS A 56 -24.37 19.40 -1.55
N PHE A 57 -25.69 19.44 -1.79
CA PHE A 57 -26.57 18.31 -1.49
C PHE A 57 -26.57 17.24 -2.60
N SER A 58 -26.15 17.56 -3.82
CA SER A 58 -26.00 16.57 -4.89
C SER A 58 -24.68 15.79 -4.84
N GLN A 59 -23.70 16.26 -4.05
CA GLN A 59 -22.44 15.54 -3.92
C GLN A 59 -22.62 14.21 -3.17
N PRO A 60 -22.04 13.12 -3.69
CA PRO A 60 -21.95 11.87 -2.95
C PRO A 60 -21.11 12.07 -1.68
N LEU A 61 -21.58 11.52 -0.56
CA LEU A 61 -20.87 11.56 0.71
C LEU A 61 -19.91 10.38 0.82
N THR A 62 -18.75 10.63 1.41
CA THR A 62 -17.83 9.57 1.82
C THR A 62 -18.40 8.79 3.01
N ILE A 63 -17.83 7.63 3.31
CA ILE A 63 -18.26 6.80 4.45
C ILE A 63 -18.18 7.54 5.79
N SER A 64 -17.14 8.34 6.00
CA SER A 64 -16.95 9.12 7.23
C SER A 64 -18.02 10.21 7.35
N GLU A 65 -18.29 10.94 6.28
CA GLU A 65 -19.30 12.01 6.27
C GLU A 65 -20.72 11.45 6.45
N ALA A 66 -21.02 10.33 5.81
CA ALA A 66 -22.29 9.63 5.98
C ALA A 66 -22.47 9.12 7.43
N ALA A 67 -21.41 8.56 8.03
CA ALA A 67 -21.42 8.09 9.41
C ALA A 67 -21.62 9.25 10.39
N GLN A 68 -20.93 10.38 10.18
CA GLN A 68 -21.09 11.59 10.98
C GLN A 68 -22.51 12.15 10.88
N ARG A 69 -23.09 12.18 9.68
CA ARG A 69 -24.45 12.70 9.45
C ARG A 69 -25.54 11.84 10.08
N LEU A 70 -25.30 10.53 10.23
CA LEU A 70 -26.19 9.60 10.91
C LEU A 70 -25.89 9.45 12.42
N GLU A 71 -24.88 10.16 12.93
CA GLU A 71 -24.42 10.07 14.33
C GLU A 71 -24.08 8.63 14.75
N ILE A 72 -23.46 7.86 13.85
CA ILE A 72 -22.99 6.49 14.12
C ILE A 72 -21.51 6.32 13.77
N SER A 73 -20.89 5.27 14.30
CA SER A 73 -19.53 4.91 13.90
C SER A 73 -19.49 4.39 12.46
N GLU A 74 -18.36 4.60 11.77
CA GLU A 74 -18.13 4.01 10.44
C GLU A 74 -18.30 2.49 10.43
N ALA A 75 -17.85 1.80 11.49
CA ALA A 75 -17.99 0.36 11.62
C ALA A 75 -19.46 -0.07 11.68
N THR A 76 -20.30 0.71 12.37
CA THR A 76 -21.75 0.51 12.38
C THR A 76 -22.32 0.68 10.98
N LEU A 77 -21.92 1.73 10.26
CA LEU A 77 -22.38 1.97 8.88
C LEU A 77 -22.01 0.81 7.93
N ARG A 78 -20.77 0.29 8.01
CA ARG A 78 -20.33 -0.90 7.24
C ARG A 78 -21.14 -2.14 7.57
N ARG A 79 -21.45 -2.36 8.86
CA ARG A 79 -22.31 -3.49 9.27
C ARG A 79 -23.76 -3.34 8.75
N LEU A 80 -24.27 -2.12 8.60
CA LEU A 80 -25.58 -1.88 7.99
C LEU A 80 -25.55 -2.17 6.48
N GLU A 81 -24.45 -1.83 5.81
CA GLU A 81 -24.18 -2.21 4.41
C GLU A 81 -24.14 -3.74 4.25
N GLU A 82 -23.37 -4.45 5.08
CA GLU A 82 -23.28 -5.92 5.05
C GLU A 82 -24.64 -6.61 5.26
N LYS A 83 -25.55 -5.97 6.00
CA LYS A 83 -26.91 -6.44 6.22
C LYS A 83 -27.89 -6.08 5.09
N GLY A 84 -27.45 -5.31 4.10
CA GLY A 84 -28.29 -4.83 3.00
C GLY A 84 -29.32 -3.77 3.40
N LEU A 85 -29.15 -3.13 4.56
CA LEU A 85 -30.06 -2.06 5.03
C LEU A 85 -29.75 -0.71 4.36
N ILE A 86 -28.51 -0.53 3.93
CA ILE A 86 -28.01 0.63 3.19
C ILE A 86 -27.19 0.11 2.03
N THR A 87 -27.46 0.59 0.82
CA THR A 87 -26.71 0.22 -0.38
C THR A 87 -25.87 1.41 -0.84
N PRO A 88 -24.54 1.39 -0.66
CA PRO A 88 -23.68 2.43 -1.21
C PRO A 88 -23.55 2.26 -2.73
N ASP A 89 -23.44 3.38 -3.42
CA ASP A 89 -22.96 3.40 -4.79
C ASP A 89 -21.42 3.28 -4.79
N ARG A 90 -20.85 2.96 -5.95
CA ARG A 90 -19.40 2.88 -6.14
C ARG A 90 -18.96 3.86 -7.19
N ASP A 91 -17.92 4.63 -6.87
CA ASP A 91 -17.29 5.54 -7.82
C ASP A 91 -16.38 4.76 -8.81
N HIS A 92 -15.80 5.45 -9.79
CA HIS A 92 -14.85 4.90 -10.76
C HIS A 92 -13.62 4.23 -10.10
N ASP A 93 -13.18 4.75 -8.95
CA ASP A 93 -12.10 4.18 -8.13
C ASP A 93 -12.57 3.01 -7.23
N ASN A 94 -13.80 2.53 -7.42
CA ASN A 94 -14.42 1.48 -6.61
C ASN A 94 -14.58 1.85 -5.11
N ASN A 95 -14.51 3.15 -4.80
CA ASN A 95 -14.75 3.69 -3.47
C ASN A 95 -16.26 3.73 -3.17
N ARG A 96 -16.62 3.49 -1.91
CA ARG A 96 -18.03 3.55 -1.45
C ARG A 96 -18.48 5.00 -1.31
N ILE A 97 -19.57 5.33 -1.97
CA ILE A 97 -20.19 6.66 -1.93
C ILE A 97 -21.66 6.54 -1.53
N TYR A 98 -22.13 7.51 -0.74
CA TYR A 98 -23.47 7.53 -0.18
C TYR A 98 -24.22 8.77 -0.65
N THR A 99 -25.25 8.58 -1.48
CA THR A 99 -26.15 9.67 -1.87
C THR A 99 -27.07 10.03 -0.71
N LEU A 100 -27.45 11.30 -0.57
CA LEU A 100 -28.43 11.74 0.44
C LEU A 100 -29.74 10.96 0.40
N LYS A 101 -30.23 10.66 -0.81
CA LYS A 101 -31.43 9.84 -1.00
C LYS A 101 -31.30 8.45 -0.35
N CYS A 102 -30.11 7.85 -0.41
CA CYS A 102 -29.84 6.56 0.25
C CYS A 102 -29.91 6.70 1.78
N LEU A 103 -29.32 7.76 2.34
CA LEU A 103 -29.39 8.04 3.78
C LEU A 103 -30.81 8.37 4.25
N GLU A 104 -31.58 9.13 3.48
CA GLU A 104 -32.98 9.44 3.79
C GLU A 104 -33.86 8.18 3.76
N ASN A 105 -33.68 7.32 2.75
CA ASN A 105 -34.37 6.03 2.68
C ASN A 105 -34.05 5.18 3.92
N PHE A 106 -32.80 5.20 4.38
CA PHE A 106 -32.41 4.51 5.60
C PHE A 106 -33.05 5.11 6.87
N ILE A 107 -33.06 6.44 7.01
CA ILE A 107 -33.70 7.11 8.16
C ILE A 107 -35.21 6.79 8.20
N ARG A 108 -35.85 6.69 7.04
CA ARG A 108 -37.26 6.30 6.90
C ARG A 108 -37.51 4.80 7.03
N SER A 109 -36.46 3.97 7.06
CA SER A 109 -36.62 2.52 7.17
C SER A 109 -37.14 2.13 8.55
N ASP A 110 -37.96 1.08 8.59
CA ASP A 110 -38.48 0.49 9.83
C ASP A 110 -37.37 0.15 10.83
N TYR A 111 -36.20 -0.22 10.33
CA TYR A 111 -35.04 -0.53 11.16
C TYR A 111 -34.60 0.67 12.02
N PHE A 112 -34.50 1.86 11.41
CA PHE A 112 -34.07 3.06 12.11
C PHE A 112 -35.14 3.55 13.10
N LEU A 113 -36.42 3.52 12.68
CA LEU A 113 -37.54 3.93 13.53
C LEU A 113 -37.67 3.04 14.78
N ARG A 114 -37.57 1.72 14.63
CA ARG A 114 -37.60 0.78 15.77
C ARG A 114 -36.45 0.99 16.75
N ARG A 115 -35.24 1.26 16.24
CA ARG A 115 -34.08 1.54 17.09
C ARG A 115 -34.31 2.79 17.94
N LYS A 116 -34.81 3.87 17.32
CA LYS A 116 -35.11 5.13 18.02
C LYS A 116 -36.21 4.94 19.06
N GLU A 117 -37.26 4.18 18.75
CA GLU A 117 -38.32 3.87 19.72
C GLU A 117 -37.80 3.06 20.92
N ILE A 118 -36.90 2.10 20.70
CA ILE A 118 -36.28 1.32 21.78
C ILE A 118 -35.40 2.23 22.65
N GLU A 119 -34.62 3.11 22.04
CA GLU A 119 -33.77 4.08 22.74
C GLU A 119 -34.61 5.05 23.58
N ASP A 120 -35.67 5.60 23.00
CA ASP A 120 -36.63 6.44 23.71
C ASP A 120 -37.32 5.66 24.84
N LYS A 121 -37.68 4.38 24.66
CA LYS A 121 -38.22 3.52 25.74
C LYS A 121 -37.22 3.26 26.86
N ILE A 122 -35.93 3.12 26.56
CA ILE A 122 -34.88 2.93 27.56
C ILE A 122 -34.66 4.24 28.34
N LEU A 123 -34.64 5.38 27.65
CA LEU A 123 -34.46 6.70 28.27
C LEU A 123 -35.69 7.16 29.06
N SER A 124 -36.89 6.81 28.59
CA SER A 124 -38.17 7.16 29.24
C SER A 124 -38.59 6.19 30.33
N ALA A 125 -37.95 5.01 30.43
CA ALA A 125 -38.19 4.10 31.53
C ALA A 125 -37.79 4.79 32.85
N PRO A 126 -38.74 5.07 33.76
CA PRO A 126 -38.39 5.66 35.04
C PRO A 126 -37.44 4.71 35.78
N GLU A 127 -36.34 5.25 36.34
CA GLU A 127 -35.33 4.53 37.15
C GLU A 127 -35.91 3.80 38.39
N ASN A 128 -37.23 3.80 38.56
CA ASN A 128 -37.93 3.43 39.78
C ASN A 128 -38.78 2.16 39.62
N LYS A 129 -38.26 1.14 38.93
CA LYS A 129 -38.69 -0.22 39.24
C LYS A 129 -38.00 -0.60 40.54
N LYS A 130 -38.73 -0.53 41.66
CA LYS A 130 -38.35 -1.23 42.90
C LYS A 130 -38.34 -2.73 42.61
N THR A 131 -37.24 -3.22 42.07
CA THR A 131 -36.94 -4.64 41.96
C THR A 131 -36.82 -5.17 43.39
N ASN A 132 -37.54 -6.23 43.69
CA ASN A 132 -37.41 -6.93 44.97
C ASN A 132 -35.93 -7.29 45.18
N ASN A 133 -35.41 -7.12 46.40
CA ASN A 133 -34.00 -7.35 46.75
C ASN A 133 -33.45 -8.73 46.31
N ASN A 134 -34.32 -9.72 46.10
CA ASN A 134 -33.94 -11.05 45.61
C ASN A 134 -33.56 -11.08 44.12
N ASP A 135 -34.11 -10.18 43.29
CA ASP A 135 -33.81 -10.11 41.86
C ASP A 135 -32.42 -9.48 41.62
N TYR A 136 -32.08 -8.47 42.43
CA TYR A 136 -30.75 -7.85 42.41
C TYR A 136 -29.62 -8.83 42.74
N GLN A 137 -29.82 -9.73 43.71
CA GLN A 137 -28.79 -10.72 44.02
C GLN A 137 -28.52 -11.68 42.86
N ASN A 138 -29.57 -12.05 42.12
CA ASN A 138 -29.45 -12.92 40.96
C ASN A 138 -28.78 -12.20 39.78
N ASP A 139 -29.13 -10.92 39.55
CA ASP A 139 -28.50 -10.10 38.51
C ASP A 139 -27.03 -9.79 38.81
N VAL A 140 -26.68 -9.47 40.06
CA VAL A 140 -25.27 -9.26 40.44
C VAL A 140 -24.47 -10.56 40.28
N LYS A 141 -25.07 -11.73 40.56
CA LYS A 141 -24.44 -13.03 40.37
C LYS A 141 -24.25 -13.38 38.89
N SER A 142 -25.23 -13.05 38.03
CA SER A 142 -25.14 -13.25 36.58
C SER A 142 -24.10 -12.31 35.95
N LEU A 143 -24.06 -11.03 36.36
CA LEU A 143 -23.05 -10.05 35.96
C LEU A 143 -21.64 -10.45 36.37
N ARG A 144 -21.42 -10.93 37.60
CA ARG A 144 -20.11 -11.47 38.02
C ARG A 144 -19.67 -12.66 37.18
N LYS A 145 -20.61 -13.55 36.81
CA LYS A 145 -20.32 -14.70 35.95
C LYS A 145 -19.95 -14.25 34.54
N GLN A 146 -20.66 -13.28 33.97
CA GLN A 146 -20.33 -12.68 32.68
C GLN A 146 -18.97 -11.97 32.72
N HIS A 147 -18.72 -11.17 33.76
CA HIS A 147 -17.44 -10.47 33.92
C HIS A 147 -16.25 -11.44 34.01
N ARG A 148 -16.43 -12.59 34.68
CA ARG A 148 -15.41 -13.66 34.72
C ARG A 148 -15.14 -14.30 33.37
N ILE A 149 -16.17 -14.47 32.54
CA ILE A 149 -16.02 -14.99 31.18
C ILE A 149 -15.29 -13.97 30.31
N ILE A 150 -15.69 -12.69 30.40
CA ILE A 150 -15.08 -11.59 29.65
C ILE A 150 -13.60 -11.43 30.04
N SER A 151 -13.27 -11.44 31.33
CA SER A 151 -11.89 -11.29 31.77
C SER A 151 -11.02 -12.49 31.37
N ALA A 152 -11.55 -13.71 31.39
CA ALA A 152 -10.84 -14.89 30.91
C ALA A 152 -10.56 -14.82 29.40
N GLU A 153 -11.50 -14.32 28.60
CA GLU A 153 -11.30 -14.15 27.17
C GLU A 153 -10.32 -13.01 26.85
N LEU A 154 -10.40 -11.91 27.60
CA LEU A 154 -9.49 -10.78 27.49
C LEU A 154 -8.05 -11.18 27.87
N GLN A 155 -7.90 -12.05 28.88
CA GLN A 155 -6.61 -12.62 29.25
C GLN A 155 -6.02 -13.50 28.13
N LYS A 156 -6.82 -14.35 27.48
CA LYS A 156 -6.35 -15.14 26.32
C LYS A 156 -5.89 -14.24 25.17
N HIS A 157 -6.61 -13.15 24.91
CA HIS A 157 -6.22 -12.18 23.89
C HIS A 157 -4.89 -11.50 24.23
N ASN A 158 -4.68 -11.11 25.49
CA ASN A 158 -3.41 -10.55 25.94
C ASN A 158 -2.25 -11.55 25.79
N ASP A 159 -2.46 -12.82 26.16
CA ASP A 159 -1.44 -13.86 26.00
C ASP A 159 -1.05 -14.06 24.52
N TRP A 160 -2.03 -13.96 23.62
CA TRP A 160 -1.81 -14.06 22.18
C TRP A 160 -1.03 -12.84 21.64
N LEU A 161 -1.38 -11.63 22.09
CA LEU A 161 -0.65 -10.41 21.73
C LEU A 161 0.81 -10.48 22.19
N ASP A 162 1.08 -10.98 23.39
CA ASP A 162 2.44 -11.16 23.90
C ASP A 162 3.25 -12.19 23.10
N LYS A 163 2.61 -13.25 22.61
CA LYS A 163 3.25 -14.20 21.68
C LYS A 163 3.59 -13.51 20.35
N LEU A 164 2.69 -12.70 19.81
CA LEU A 164 2.91 -11.97 18.57
C LEU A 164 4.05 -10.94 18.70
N ILE A 165 4.11 -10.21 19.82
CA ILE A 165 5.17 -9.25 20.09
C ILE A 165 6.52 -9.96 20.21
N ARG A 166 6.58 -11.11 20.90
CA ARG A 166 7.79 -11.94 21.01
C ARG A 166 8.23 -12.49 19.65
N PHE A 167 7.28 -12.96 18.84
CA PHE A 167 7.56 -13.41 17.48
C PHE A 167 8.14 -12.27 16.63
N ARG A 168 7.53 -11.08 16.67
CA ARG A 168 8.02 -9.92 15.94
C ARG A 168 9.44 -9.52 16.35
N LYS A 169 9.74 -9.51 17.66
CA LYS A 169 11.10 -9.24 18.16
C LYS A 169 12.11 -10.30 17.69
N SER A 170 11.72 -11.57 17.71
CA SER A 170 12.55 -12.69 17.25
C SER A 170 12.81 -12.60 15.74
N PHE A 171 11.79 -12.22 14.96
CA PHE A 171 11.92 -12.01 13.52
C PHE A 171 12.90 -10.87 13.18
N TYR A 172 12.78 -9.72 13.84
CA TYR A 172 13.68 -8.60 13.61
C TYR A 172 15.13 -8.92 14.03
N THR A 173 15.32 -9.61 15.14
CA THR A 173 16.67 -10.03 15.57
C THR A 173 17.28 -11.05 14.62
N ALA A 174 16.49 -11.99 14.07
CA ALA A 174 16.97 -12.88 13.03
C ALA A 174 17.36 -12.12 11.76
N LEU A 175 16.55 -11.13 11.34
CA LEU A 175 16.83 -10.31 10.16
C LEU A 175 18.09 -9.47 10.33
N THR A 176 18.33 -8.88 11.51
CA THR A 176 19.55 -8.11 11.76
C THR A 176 20.79 -9.01 11.75
N VAL A 177 20.74 -10.18 12.38
CA VAL A 177 21.84 -11.16 12.34
C VAL A 177 22.11 -11.61 10.90
N ALA A 178 21.06 -11.91 10.13
CA ALA A 178 21.20 -12.26 8.71
C ALA A 178 21.85 -11.11 7.91
N GLY A 179 21.42 -9.86 8.12
CA GLY A 179 22.00 -8.68 7.48
C GLY A 179 23.49 -8.49 7.81
N PHE A 180 23.88 -8.63 9.08
CA PHE A 180 25.29 -8.56 9.47
C PHE A 180 26.12 -9.70 8.85
N SER A 181 25.58 -10.93 8.84
CA SER A 181 26.26 -12.05 8.21
C SER A 181 26.48 -11.83 6.71
N PHE A 182 25.49 -11.26 6.02
CA PHE A 182 25.58 -10.90 4.61
C PHE A 182 26.67 -9.86 4.36
N LEU A 183 26.74 -8.80 5.19
CA LEU A 183 27.79 -7.78 5.09
C LEU A 183 29.19 -8.37 5.30
N ILE A 184 29.36 -9.23 6.31
CA ILE A 184 30.64 -9.91 6.54
C ILE A 184 31.01 -10.78 5.32
N LEU A 185 30.07 -11.56 4.81
CA LEU A 185 30.29 -12.44 3.66
C LEU A 185 30.67 -11.66 2.40
N THR A 186 29.96 -10.56 2.11
CA THR A 186 30.28 -9.67 0.97
C THR A 186 31.69 -9.11 1.11
N THR A 187 32.12 -8.73 2.32
CA THR A 187 33.46 -8.22 2.61
C THR A 187 34.55 -9.28 2.44
N ILE A 188 34.28 -10.52 2.86
CA ILE A 188 35.21 -11.64 2.64
C ILE A 188 35.35 -11.92 1.15
N PHE A 189 34.24 -11.95 0.40
CA PHE A 189 34.28 -12.22 -1.03
C PHE A 189 34.92 -11.10 -1.85
N THR A 190 34.72 -9.83 -1.50
CA THR A 190 35.47 -8.74 -2.15
C THR A 190 36.97 -8.90 -1.95
N LEU A 191 37.42 -9.27 -0.74
CA LEU A 191 38.84 -9.54 -0.47
C LEU A 191 39.37 -10.76 -1.25
N LEU A 192 38.56 -11.81 -1.39
CA LEU A 192 38.87 -12.97 -2.24
C LEU A 192 38.94 -12.61 -3.73
N PHE A 193 38.08 -11.73 -4.23
CA PHE A 193 38.15 -11.24 -5.61
C PHE A 193 39.39 -10.39 -5.87
N ILE A 194 39.87 -9.65 -4.87
CA ILE A 194 41.11 -8.87 -4.98
C ILE A 194 42.35 -9.78 -4.97
N THR A 195 42.35 -10.81 -4.10
CA THR A 195 43.52 -11.71 -3.92
C THR A 195 43.59 -12.83 -4.95
N TYR A 196 42.45 -13.42 -5.31
CA TYR A 196 42.30 -14.55 -6.22
C TYR A 196 41.12 -14.34 -7.19
N PRO A 197 41.19 -13.33 -8.07
CA PRO A 197 40.08 -12.99 -8.97
C PRO A 197 39.63 -14.21 -9.78
N GLU A 198 40.58 -14.98 -10.33
CA GLU A 198 40.25 -16.03 -11.29
C GLU A 198 39.56 -17.23 -10.67
N LYS A 199 40.11 -17.75 -9.57
CA LYS A 199 39.51 -18.88 -8.84
C LYS A 199 38.14 -18.52 -8.28
N THR A 200 38.00 -17.30 -7.77
CA THR A 200 36.75 -16.82 -7.17
C THR A 200 35.67 -16.63 -8.24
N GLY A 201 36.00 -15.98 -9.36
CA GLY A 201 35.08 -15.81 -10.48
C GLY A 201 34.62 -17.15 -11.07
N HIS A 202 35.52 -18.13 -11.16
CA HIS A 202 35.21 -19.47 -11.65
C HIS A 202 34.24 -20.19 -10.69
N TRP A 203 34.49 -20.09 -9.38
CA TRP A 203 33.61 -20.69 -8.37
C TRP A 203 32.17 -20.14 -8.41
N PHE A 204 32.01 -18.84 -8.65
CA PHE A 204 30.69 -18.21 -8.82
C PHE A 204 30.07 -18.42 -10.21
N GLY A 205 30.80 -19.00 -11.16
CA GLY A 205 30.34 -19.13 -12.55
C GLY A 205 30.15 -17.78 -13.26
N LEU A 206 30.89 -16.74 -12.86
CA LEU A 206 30.81 -15.40 -13.45
C LEU A 206 31.69 -15.22 -14.70
N TYR A 207 32.37 -16.28 -15.13
CA TYR A 207 33.19 -16.27 -16.33
C TYR A 207 32.34 -16.21 -17.58
N SER A 208 32.57 -15.19 -18.40
CA SER A 208 32.08 -15.16 -19.78
C SER A 208 32.86 -16.19 -20.59
N ILE A 209 32.15 -17.11 -21.24
CA ILE A 209 32.70 -18.17 -22.10
C ILE A 209 33.69 -17.61 -23.15
N LYS A 210 33.53 -16.34 -23.53
CA LYS A 210 34.40 -15.64 -24.51
C LYS A 210 35.83 -15.41 -24.02
N ALA A 211 36.06 -15.31 -22.70
CA ALA A 211 37.42 -15.13 -22.16
C ALA A 211 38.25 -16.41 -22.25
N VAL A 212 37.61 -17.58 -22.17
CA VAL A 212 38.27 -18.90 -22.22
C VAL A 212 38.68 -19.27 -23.66
N ALA A 213 37.88 -18.87 -24.66
CA ALA A 213 38.19 -19.10 -26.08
C ALA A 213 39.52 -18.44 -26.49
N LYS A 214 39.80 -17.23 -26.01
CA LYS A 214 41.05 -16.50 -26.32
C LYS A 214 42.32 -17.17 -25.79
N THR A 215 42.24 -17.97 -24.73
CA THR A 215 43.43 -18.68 -24.21
C THR A 215 43.74 -19.94 -25.03
N THR A 216 42.80 -20.39 -25.87
CA THR A 216 42.97 -21.53 -26.77
C THR A 216 43.39 -21.11 -28.20
N ASP A 217 43.35 -19.80 -28.52
CA ASP A 217 43.69 -19.23 -29.84
C ASP A 217 45.19 -19.23 -30.20
N ASN A 218 46.08 -19.79 -29.35
CA ASN A 218 47.46 -20.08 -29.76
C ASN A 218 47.59 -21.38 -30.58
N PHE A 219 46.49 -22.07 -30.86
CA PHE A 219 46.44 -23.02 -31.97
C PHE A 219 46.15 -22.24 -33.26
N PRO A 220 47.03 -22.28 -34.27
CA PRO A 220 46.81 -21.56 -35.52
C PRO A 220 45.52 -22.05 -36.17
N SER A 221 44.46 -21.26 -36.05
CA SER A 221 43.23 -21.39 -36.80
C SER A 221 43.48 -20.88 -38.22
N ASN A 222 44.30 -21.61 -38.97
CA ASN A 222 44.28 -21.49 -40.41
C ASN A 222 43.22 -22.45 -40.94
N GLU A 223 42.29 -21.86 -41.68
CA GLU A 223 41.32 -22.48 -42.57
C GLU A 223 40.04 -23.04 -41.92
N THR A 224 38.96 -22.35 -42.25
CA THR A 224 37.57 -22.81 -42.26
C THR A 224 37.44 -24.12 -43.06
N GLY A 225 37.80 -25.24 -42.44
CA GLY A 225 37.40 -26.56 -42.88
C GLY A 225 36.12 -26.94 -42.16
N GLU A 226 34.97 -26.72 -42.81
CA GLU A 226 33.74 -27.40 -42.44
C GLU A 226 33.89 -28.89 -42.84
N VAL A 227 34.60 -29.64 -42.00
CA VAL A 227 34.79 -31.09 -42.20
C VAL A 227 33.60 -31.80 -41.59
N LEU A 228 32.76 -32.38 -42.45
CA LEU A 228 31.66 -33.29 -42.07
C LEU A 228 32.18 -34.39 -41.14
N GLY A 229 31.97 -34.24 -39.83
CA GLY A 229 32.25 -35.28 -38.83
C GLY A 229 33.05 -34.88 -37.59
N ALA A 230 33.60 -33.66 -37.50
CA ALA A 230 34.29 -33.21 -36.28
C ALA A 230 33.27 -32.68 -35.25
N SER A 231 32.82 -33.57 -34.35
CA SER A 231 32.07 -33.20 -33.16
C SER A 231 33.01 -32.49 -32.18
N TYR A 232 32.97 -31.16 -32.14
CA TYR A 232 33.59 -30.41 -31.06
C TYR A 232 32.89 -30.77 -29.76
N VAL A 233 33.60 -31.49 -28.88
CA VAL A 233 33.17 -31.63 -27.49
C VAL A 233 33.31 -30.24 -26.90
N ALA A 234 32.18 -29.56 -26.69
CA ALA A 234 32.16 -28.28 -25.99
C ALA A 234 33.01 -28.46 -24.71
N PRO A 235 33.99 -27.57 -24.45
CA PRO A 235 34.82 -27.70 -23.26
C PRO A 235 33.89 -27.84 -22.08
N ASP A 236 34.08 -28.90 -21.29
CA ASP A 236 33.23 -29.27 -20.18
C ASP A 236 33.06 -28.03 -19.30
N VAL A 237 31.90 -27.38 -19.43
CA VAL A 237 31.64 -26.10 -18.78
C VAL A 237 31.48 -26.45 -17.33
N ALA A 238 32.61 -26.46 -16.61
CA ALA A 238 32.77 -27.01 -15.28
C ALA A 238 31.52 -26.66 -14.48
N SER A 239 30.71 -27.68 -14.21
CA SER A 239 29.37 -27.51 -13.69
C SER A 239 29.45 -26.63 -12.46
N SER A 240 28.95 -25.40 -12.55
CA SER A 240 29.02 -24.44 -11.45
C SER A 240 28.49 -25.11 -10.19
N ASN A 241 29.33 -25.17 -9.16
CA ASN A 241 28.97 -25.78 -7.89
C ASN A 241 27.64 -25.19 -7.41
N ILE A 242 26.71 -26.03 -6.96
CA ILE A 242 25.36 -25.60 -6.54
C ILE A 242 25.44 -24.46 -5.51
N LEU A 243 26.44 -24.50 -4.63
CA LEU A 243 26.73 -23.42 -3.68
C LEU A 243 27.00 -22.07 -4.37
N GLY A 244 27.80 -22.05 -5.44
CA GLY A 244 28.13 -20.84 -6.18
C GLY A 244 26.89 -20.15 -6.76
N LYS A 245 25.90 -20.94 -7.22
CA LYS A 245 24.61 -20.41 -7.70
C LYS A 245 23.78 -19.77 -6.58
N ILE A 246 23.75 -20.39 -5.40
CA ILE A 246 23.03 -19.84 -4.23
C ILE A 246 23.64 -18.50 -3.81
N PHE A 247 24.97 -18.37 -3.87
CA PHE A 247 25.69 -17.15 -3.50
C PHE A 247 25.87 -16.16 -4.67
N GLN A 248 25.31 -16.43 -5.85
CA GLN A 248 25.50 -15.59 -7.03
C GLN A 248 25.10 -14.11 -6.83
N PRO A 249 24.00 -13.76 -6.12
CA PRO A 249 23.67 -12.36 -5.86
C PRO A 249 24.77 -11.63 -5.06
N ILE A 250 25.40 -12.33 -4.11
CA ILE A 250 26.50 -11.81 -3.31
C ILE A 250 27.78 -11.72 -4.14
N GLY A 251 28.04 -12.71 -4.97
CA GLY A 251 29.15 -12.71 -5.94
C GLY A 251 29.06 -11.53 -6.90
N GLY A 252 27.88 -11.25 -7.45
CA GLY A 252 27.66 -10.10 -8.34
C GLY A 252 27.89 -8.75 -7.64
N LEU A 253 27.36 -8.58 -6.43
CA LEU A 253 27.53 -7.34 -5.67
C LEU A 253 28.99 -7.13 -5.27
N SER A 254 29.66 -8.19 -4.79
CA SER A 254 31.09 -8.11 -4.46
C SER A 254 31.95 -7.83 -5.69
N LEU A 255 31.61 -8.36 -6.87
CA LEU A 255 32.29 -8.05 -8.12
C LEU A 255 32.10 -6.57 -8.53
N GLU A 256 30.90 -6.00 -8.34
CA GLU A 256 30.65 -4.58 -8.61
C GLU A 256 31.46 -3.66 -7.69
N ILE A 257 31.57 -4.00 -6.40
CA ILE A 257 32.44 -3.29 -5.47
C ILE A 257 33.90 -3.40 -5.92
N THR A 258 34.35 -4.60 -6.27
CA THR A 258 35.72 -4.83 -6.77
C THR A 258 36.01 -4.01 -8.02
N LYS A 259 35.04 -3.82 -8.93
CA LYS A 259 35.19 -2.94 -10.11
C LYS A 259 35.58 -1.52 -9.72
N ARG A 260 35.02 -0.99 -8.63
CA ARG A 260 35.31 0.38 -8.15
C ARG A 260 36.63 0.45 -7.36
N VAL A 261 36.94 -0.59 -6.57
CA VAL A 261 38.12 -0.61 -5.69
C VAL A 261 39.39 -1.03 -6.44
N SER A 262 39.32 -2.04 -7.30
CA SER A 262 40.44 -2.60 -8.06
C SER A 262 40.00 -3.01 -9.48
N PRO A 263 39.98 -2.06 -10.43
CA PRO A 263 39.58 -2.32 -11.82
C PRO A 263 40.41 -3.43 -12.49
N ASN A 264 41.70 -3.53 -12.17
CA ASN A 264 42.60 -4.55 -12.71
C ASN A 264 42.17 -5.97 -12.30
N SER A 265 41.74 -6.16 -11.05
CA SER A 265 41.26 -7.45 -10.56
C SER A 265 39.93 -7.82 -11.23
N TYR A 266 39.05 -6.84 -11.41
CA TYR A 266 37.77 -7.02 -12.12
C TYR A 266 37.98 -7.44 -13.59
N ASN A 267 38.88 -6.78 -14.32
CA ASN A 267 39.16 -7.10 -15.73
C ASN A 267 39.72 -8.53 -15.89
N ARG A 268 40.46 -9.04 -14.91
CA ARG A 268 40.92 -10.46 -14.90
C ARG A 268 39.78 -11.47 -14.73
N VAL A 269 38.69 -11.09 -14.06
CA VAL A 269 37.52 -11.95 -13.86
C VAL A 269 36.60 -11.95 -15.08
N VAL A 270 36.24 -10.76 -15.55
CA VAL A 270 35.27 -10.60 -16.65
C VAL A 270 35.91 -10.88 -18.01
N GLY A 271 37.24 -10.80 -18.07
CA GLY A 271 38.00 -10.71 -19.31
C GLY A 271 37.84 -9.32 -19.90
N GLU A 272 38.92 -8.75 -20.44
CA GLU A 272 38.76 -7.63 -21.37
C GLU A 272 37.92 -8.14 -22.53
N GLN A 273 36.70 -7.61 -22.69
CA GLN A 273 36.00 -7.79 -23.96
C GLN A 273 36.95 -7.20 -25.02
N PRO A 274 37.48 -8.01 -25.97
CA PRO A 274 38.08 -7.39 -27.13
C PRO A 274 37.03 -6.47 -27.70
N ILE A 275 37.38 -5.21 -27.86
CA ILE A 275 36.63 -4.33 -28.73
C ILE A 275 36.86 -4.89 -30.12
N ALA A 276 35.98 -5.79 -30.55
CA ALA A 276 36.08 -6.46 -31.84
C ALA A 276 35.71 -5.49 -32.96
N ASP A 277 34.90 -4.48 -32.66
CA ASP A 277 34.51 -3.43 -33.57
C ASP A 277 34.58 -2.06 -32.87
N VAL A 278 35.17 -1.08 -33.57
CA VAL A 278 35.25 0.32 -33.13
C VAL A 278 33.84 0.92 -32.96
N ASN A 279 32.84 0.35 -33.63
CA ASN A 279 31.44 0.73 -33.50
C ASN A 279 30.83 0.44 -32.11
N ASP A 280 31.38 -0.49 -31.32
CA ASP A 280 30.89 -0.76 -29.96
C ASP A 280 31.29 0.34 -28.94
N ILE A 281 32.28 1.18 -29.27
CA ILE A 281 32.70 2.32 -28.44
C ILE A 281 31.81 3.55 -28.71
N LEU A 282 31.32 3.68 -29.96
CA LEU A 282 30.49 4.79 -30.39
C LEU A 282 29.02 4.37 -30.33
N GLY A 283 28.46 4.26 -29.12
CA GLY A 283 27.04 3.99 -28.94
C GLY A 283 26.15 5.05 -29.59
N VAL A 284 25.76 4.81 -30.84
CA VAL A 284 24.67 5.43 -31.59
C VAL A 284 23.75 4.32 -32.08
#